data_AF-A0AAV0FJD0-F1
#
_entry.id   AF-A0AAV0FJD0-F1
#
_cell.length_a   1.000
_cell.length_b   1.000
_cell.length_c   1.000
_cell.angle_alpha   90.00
_cell.angle_beta   90.00
_cell.angle_gamma   90.00
#
_symmetry.space_group_name_H-M   'P 1'
#
loop_
_entity.id
_entity.type
_entity.pdbx_description
1 polymer ?
#
loop_
_entity_poly.entity_id
_entity_poly.type
_entity_poly.pdbx_seq_one_letter_code
_entity_poly.pdbx_strand_id
1 'polypeptide(L)'
;MYGFERFLRELKKKVTNKAHVGASICQAYLTEEVSTFSSFYFERDIMTKRKRPVRNDNVDPALYEQMVSIFNYPGKGYGRRRHRRVVGDEFRIAQTYIL
;
A
#
# COMPACT_ATOMS: atom_id res chain seq x y z
N MET A 1 -9.50 -12.34 4.36
CA MET A 1 -8.36 -12.46 5.29
C MET A 1 -7.93 -11.06 5.67
N TYR A 2 -7.80 -10.77 6.95
CA TYR A 2 -7.54 -9.42 7.45
C TYR A 2 -6.09 -8.99 7.17
N GLY A 3 -5.82 -7.68 7.19
CA GLY A 3 -4.49 -7.11 6.93
C GLY A 3 -3.37 -7.70 7.81
N PHE A 4 -3.58 -7.75 9.13
CA PHE A 4 -2.60 -8.33 10.07
C PHE A 4 -2.30 -9.81 9.78
N GLU A 5 -3.32 -10.61 9.45
CA GLU A 5 -3.14 -12.05 9.15
C GLU A 5 -2.30 -12.23 7.89
N ARG A 6 -2.57 -11.39 6.88
CA ARG A 6 -1.83 -11.40 5.61
C ARG A 6 -0.36 -11.05 5.84
N PHE A 7 -0.09 -10.02 6.65
CA PHE A 7 1.26 -9.62 7.00
C PHE A 7 2.00 -10.72 7.74
N LEU A 8 1.37 -11.31 8.78
CA LEU A 8 1.96 -12.40 9.54
C LEU A 8 2.26 -13.62 8.66
N ARG A 9 1.40 -13.91 7.67
CA ARG A 9 1.65 -14.98 6.69
C ARG A 9 2.91 -14.72 5.87
N GLU A 10 3.16 -13.48 5.44
CA GLU A 10 4.38 -13.14 4.70
C GLU A 10 5.63 -13.26 5.59
N LEU A 11 5.56 -12.87 6.86
CA LEU A 11 6.66 -13.07 7.83
C LEU A 11 6.97 -14.56 8.04
N LYS A 12 5.93 -15.40 8.18
CA LYS A 12 6.09 -16.85 8.34
C LYS A 12 6.81 -17.50 7.15
N LYS A 13 6.63 -17.00 5.93
CA LYS A 13 7.37 -17.49 4.74
C LYS A 13 8.86 -17.19 4.78
N LYS A 14 9.27 -16.16 5.52
CA LYS A 14 10.67 -15.72 5.64
C LYS A 14 11.44 -16.43 6.74
N VAL A 15 10.78 -17.31 7.50
CA VAL A 15 11.41 -18.08 8.56
C VAL A 15 12.38 -19.08 7.96
N THR A 16 13.68 -18.84 8.14
CA THR A 16 14.75 -19.75 7.70
C THR A 16 15.13 -20.72 8.80
N ASN A 17 15.30 -20.22 10.03
CA ASN A 17 15.61 -21.04 11.20
C ASN A 17 14.33 -21.61 11.84
N LYS A 18 14.10 -22.93 11.66
CA LYS A 18 12.97 -23.65 12.27
C LYS A 18 13.20 -24.10 13.71
N ALA A 19 14.45 -24.13 14.19
CA ALA A 19 14.74 -24.44 15.58
C ALA A 19 14.29 -23.31 16.52
N HIS A 20 14.30 -22.06 16.04
CA HIS A 20 13.86 -20.87 16.77
C HIS A 20 12.88 -20.03 15.92
N VAL A 21 11.69 -20.58 15.68
CA VAL A 21 10.67 -19.96 14.81
C VAL A 21 10.30 -18.54 15.27
N GLY A 22 10.09 -18.34 16.58
CA GLY A 22 9.73 -17.02 17.12
C GLY A 22 10.80 -15.95 16.85
N ALA A 23 12.06 -16.27 17.14
CA ALA A 23 13.19 -15.36 16.89
C ALA A 23 13.35 -15.05 15.39
N SER A 24 13.19 -16.06 14.54
CA SER A 24 13.26 -15.93 13.08
C SER A 24 12.15 -15.02 12.52
N ILE A 25 10.93 -15.10 13.09
CA ILE A 25 9.83 -14.18 12.77
C ILE A 25 10.17 -12.75 13.20
N CYS A 26 10.69 -12.56 14.42
CA CYS A 26 11.10 -11.24 14.91
C CYS A 26 12.18 -10.61 14.01
N GLN A 27 13.18 -11.41 13.61
CA GLN A 27 14.22 -10.96 12.68
C GLN A 27 13.65 -10.58 11.31
N ALA A 28 12.73 -11.37 10.77
CA ALA A 28 12.06 -11.07 9.52
C ALA A 28 11.23 -9.77 9.61
N TYR A 29 10.58 -9.53 10.75
CA TYR A 29 9.85 -8.30 11.03
C TYR A 29 10.77 -7.08 11.06
N LEU A 30 11.85 -7.12 11.84
CA LEU A 30 12.85 -6.04 11.90
C LEU A 30 13.40 -5.71 10.51
N THR A 31 13.71 -6.73 9.71
CA THR A 31 14.22 -6.54 8.36
C THR A 31 13.20 -5.84 7.44
N GLU A 32 11.91 -6.19 7.56
CA GLU A 32 10.83 -5.54 6.81
C GLU A 32 10.60 -4.09 7.25
N GLU A 33 10.62 -3.81 8.55
CA GLU A 33 10.48 -2.45 9.09
C GLU A 33 11.63 -1.56 8.64
N VAL A 34 12.89 -2.02 8.77
CA VAL A 34 14.07 -1.26 8.33
C VAL A 34 14.04 -1.02 6.82
N SER A 35 13.68 -2.03 6.02
CA SER A 35 13.55 -1.88 4.56
C SER A 35 12.45 -0.87 4.18
N THR A 36 11.32 -0.93 4.88
CA THR A 36 10.20 -0.01 4.67
C THR A 36 10.58 1.41 5.05
N PHE A 37 11.20 1.62 6.22
CA PHE A 37 11.67 2.91 6.69
C PHE A 37 12.73 3.51 5.74
N SER A 38 13.71 2.72 5.34
CA SER A 38 14.76 3.15 4.40
C SER A 38 14.18 3.53 3.03
N SER A 39 13.08 2.89 2.61
CA SER A 39 12.43 3.17 1.33
C SER A 39 11.91 4.60 1.15
N PHE A 40 11.69 5.33 2.25
CA PHE A 40 11.28 6.74 2.22
C PHE A 40 12.41 7.68 1.80
N TYR A 41 13.67 7.27 2.01
CA TYR A 41 14.85 8.11 1.76
C TYR A 41 15.56 7.77 0.45
N PHE A 42 15.22 6.65 -0.20
CA PHE A 42 15.81 6.28 -1.47
C PHE A 42 15.24 7.08 -2.64
N GLU A 43 16.14 7.45 -3.57
CA GLU A 43 15.81 8.11 -4.83
C GLU A 43 14.73 7.36 -5.62
N ARG A 44 14.01 8.09 -6.47
CA ARG A 44 12.81 7.59 -7.16
C ARG A 44 13.13 6.37 -8.03
N ASP A 45 14.29 6.37 -8.67
CA ASP A 45 14.74 5.33 -9.59
C ASP A 45 15.04 3.99 -8.90
N ILE A 46 15.25 4.01 -7.57
CA ILE A 46 15.46 2.81 -6.78
C ILE A 46 14.12 2.13 -6.53
N MET A 47 13.92 0.99 -7.17
CA MET A 47 12.75 0.13 -7.00
C MET A 47 12.75 -0.52 -5.62
N THR A 48 11.88 -0.04 -4.73
CA THR A 48 11.68 -0.61 -3.40
C THR A 48 10.38 -1.41 -3.34
N LYS A 49 10.24 -2.27 -2.32
CA LYS A 49 9.03 -3.07 -2.11
C LYS A 49 7.75 -2.22 -2.00
N ARG A 50 7.85 -1.02 -1.41
CA ARG A 50 6.74 -0.05 -1.28
C ARG A 50 6.34 0.57 -2.61
N LYS A 51 7.31 0.87 -3.49
CA LYS A 51 7.07 1.48 -4.81
C LYS A 51 6.61 0.47 -5.86
N ARG A 52 6.74 -0.85 -5.58
CA ARG A 52 6.28 -1.87 -6.51
C ARG A 52 4.76 -1.85 -6.63
N PRO A 53 4.21 -1.85 -7.86
CA PRO A 53 2.78 -1.93 -8.06
C PRO A 53 2.23 -3.23 -7.47
N VAL A 54 1.04 -3.17 -6.88
CA VAL A 54 0.40 -4.37 -6.34
C VAL A 54 0.06 -5.31 -7.49
N ARG A 55 0.11 -6.63 -7.23
CA ARG A 55 -0.22 -7.65 -8.24
C ARG A 55 -1.64 -7.41 -8.78
N ASN A 56 -1.75 -7.21 -10.10
CA ASN A 56 -2.95 -6.83 -10.87
C ASN A 56 -3.32 -5.33 -10.88
N ASP A 57 -2.43 -4.45 -10.43
CA ASP A 57 -2.58 -3.02 -10.75
C ASP A 57 -2.06 -2.72 -12.14
N ASN A 58 -3.00 -2.36 -13.02
CA ASN A 58 -2.71 -1.78 -14.35
C ASN A 58 -2.53 -0.26 -14.24
N VAL A 59 -2.13 0.22 -13.07
CA VAL A 59 -1.92 1.63 -12.80
C VAL A 59 -0.60 2.03 -13.43
N ASP A 60 -0.64 3.04 -14.30
CA ASP A 60 0.55 3.60 -14.92
C ASP A 60 1.50 4.14 -13.84
N PRO A 61 2.75 3.64 -13.76
CA PRO A 61 3.75 4.12 -12.82
C PRO A 61 4.00 5.64 -12.90
N ALA A 62 3.74 6.25 -14.06
CA ALA A 62 3.88 7.69 -14.27
C ALA A 62 2.91 8.52 -13.40
N LEU A 63 1.80 7.95 -12.94
CA LEU A 63 0.87 8.63 -12.03
C LEU A 63 1.44 8.81 -10.61
N TYR A 64 2.49 8.06 -10.25
CA TYR A 64 3.18 8.22 -8.96
C TYR A 64 4.25 9.33 -8.98
N GLU A 65 4.54 9.94 -10.13
CA GLU A 65 5.58 10.99 -10.25
C GLU A 65 5.17 12.31 -9.58
N GLN A 66 3.87 12.56 -9.45
CA GLN A 66 3.31 13.80 -8.91
C GLN A 66 2.88 13.62 -7.45
N MET A 67 3.66 14.23 -6.56
CA MET A 67 3.30 14.63 -5.21
C MET A 67 3.39 13.61 -4.07
N VAL A 68 3.80 14.15 -2.91
CA VAL A 68 4.11 13.50 -1.62
C VAL A 68 2.83 13.24 -0.78
N SER A 69 1.66 13.13 -1.41
CA SER A 69 0.40 13.00 -0.66
C SER A 69 0.09 11.54 -0.35
N ILE A 70 -0.23 11.28 0.92
CA ILE A 70 -0.56 9.95 1.49
C ILE A 70 -1.84 9.38 0.82
N PHE A 71 -2.60 10.20 0.10
CA PHE A 71 -3.82 9.84 -0.62
C PHE A 71 -3.63 9.69 -2.14
N ASN A 72 -2.40 9.48 -2.62
CA ASN A 72 -2.09 9.49 -4.05
C ASN A 72 -2.18 8.13 -4.75
N TYR A 73 -2.82 7.12 -4.14
CA TYR A 73 -3.05 5.87 -4.88
C TYR A 73 -4.16 6.10 -5.90
N PRO A 74 -3.89 6.04 -7.22
CA PRO A 74 -4.93 6.26 -8.20
C PRO A 74 -5.97 5.16 -8.06
N GLY A 75 -7.20 5.56 -7.77
CA GLY A 75 -8.32 4.65 -7.61
C GLY A 75 -8.70 4.01 -8.93
N LYS A 76 -8.89 2.69 -8.93
CA LYS A 76 -9.51 1.99 -10.06
C LYS A 76 -11.03 2.06 -9.91
N GLY A 77 -11.68 2.75 -10.84
CA GLY A 77 -13.15 2.72 -10.93
C GLY A 77 -13.63 1.30 -11.21
N TYR A 78 -14.54 0.79 -10.38
CA TYR A 78 -15.18 -0.51 -10.60
C TYR A 78 -16.51 -0.34 -11.34
N GLY A 79 -16.73 -1.19 -12.34
CA GLY A 79 -17.98 -1.23 -13.12
C GLY A 79 -18.05 -0.21 -14.25
N ARG A 80 -19.22 -0.14 -14.89
CA ARG A 80 -19.45 0.77 -16.02
C ARG A 80 -19.56 2.20 -15.50
N ARG A 81 -18.71 3.10 -16.01
CA ARG A 81 -18.74 4.52 -15.68
C ARG A 81 -20.13 5.08 -15.98
N ARG A 82 -20.78 5.68 -14.97
CA ARG A 82 -22.05 6.40 -15.10
C ARG A 82 -21.83 7.86 -14.72
N HIS A 83 -22.44 8.75 -15.48
CA HIS A 83 -22.49 10.17 -15.15
C HIS A 83 -23.73 10.43 -14.30
N ARG A 84 -23.53 10.97 -13.09
CA ARG A 84 -24.59 11.45 -12.21
C ARG A 84 -24.16 12.82 -11.67
N ARG A 85 -25.07 13.79 -11.63
CA ARG A 85 -24.84 15.06 -10.95
C ARG A 85 -25.01 14.84 -9.45
N VAL A 86 -24.05 15.32 -8.67
CA VAL A 86 -24.10 15.32 -7.20
C VAL A 86 -25.09 16.41 -6.77
N VAL A 87 -26.03 16.08 -5.90
CA VAL A 87 -27.04 17.02 -5.36
C VAL A 87 -26.46 17.73 -4.12
N GLY A 88 -26.98 18.91 -3.77
CA GLY A 88 -26.42 19.77 -2.72
C GLY A 88 -26.14 19.08 -1.38
N ASP A 89 -27.06 18.24 -0.90
CA ASP A 89 -26.88 17.51 0.36
C ASP A 89 -25.76 16.46 0.27
N GLU A 90 -25.66 15.75 -0.86
CA GLU A 90 -24.59 14.78 -1.12
C GLU A 90 -23.23 15.48 -1.18
N PHE A 91 -23.18 16.70 -1.72
CA PHE A 91 -21.96 17.51 -1.78
C PHE A 91 -21.49 17.94 -0.39
N ARG A 92 -22.42 18.37 0.48
CA ARG A 92 -22.11 18.75 1.87
C ARG A 92 -21.58 17.55 2.67
N ILE A 93 -22.18 16.38 2.49
CA ILE A 93 -21.71 15.12 3.07
C ILE A 93 -20.30 14.81 2.57
N ALA A 94 -20.08 14.81 1.26
CA ALA A 94 -18.76 14.53 0.69
C ALA A 94 -17.67 15.47 1.24
N GLN A 95 -17.95 16.77 1.37
CA GLN A 95 -17.02 17.73 1.97
C GLN A 95 -16.72 17.44 3.45
N THR A 96 -17.65 16.86 4.21
CA THR A 96 -17.45 16.60 5.64
C THR A 96 -16.63 15.33 5.89
N TYR A 97 -16.73 14.34 5.00
CA TYR A 97 -16.12 13.02 5.19
C TYR A 97 -14.85 12.77 4.36
N ILE A 98 -14.61 13.53 3.29
CA ILE A 98 -13.50 13.29 2.34
C ILE A 98 -12.44 14.39 2.39
N LEU A 99 -12.83 15.65 2.61
CA LEU A 99 -11.95 16.82 2.76
C LEU A 99 -11.64 17.07 4.23
#